data_AF-M6XY77-F1
#
_entry.id   AF-M6XY77-F1
#
_cell.length_a   1.000
_cell.length_b   1.000
_cell.length_c   1.000
_cell.angle_alpha   90.00
_cell.angle_beta   90.00
_cell.angle_gamma   90.00
#
_symmetry.space_group_name_H-M   'P 1'
#
loop_
_entity.id
_entity.type
_entity.pdbx_description
1 polymer ?
#
loop_
_entity_poly.entity_id
_entity_poly.type
_entity_poly.pdbx_seq_one_letter_code
_entity_poly.pdbx_strand_id
1 'polypeptide(L)'
;MEATLNDPQRLTNNYSQKMALNAIFRLFNRHIHSQSGEFLARIDSRLIDNLKRFAVNTNFNTDSLVWIINNAIFGLDRIYYNLPAFQPEIVSILTEVLEKHSYISEPYLQAVKGLTRNSDCVDLRIGRICLSDTKKIVKAMVFPNTYHFDDKTQIVHTPLSINEIQPLYHALKQVESQFFRLIGIHAPVSGDTTDTISMYVYGSKKDYQTFHPFLFDLPTDNGGIYIERDKTFYTYQRTPAESKYTLEELLRHEYSHYLVGRFIIPGLWSQTPAHDNERLSWFEEGIAEFLAGSNSREIYPRKSLVSGIENDGSSRMEVSKILKARYGDFKFYRYSGSFFNYLYTYKKDILRDLISTLRDSNLQAFDYLIAQMSQDTWLNTSFQKYLDYLVRNVNNLTDPSTTAPDLANLSTNDPKVIRSFFRKTHSGAKAKCTTAAFGLNSRFSCRGLIFGNVVSSPDWSTAWSDLNSKMNNLMSDLENSGVNNFKDMNCRIGEIRFRKYLNTAQPSAIYSCEGPLAYRPQASYRHPRRSQTDFQNTRVGVHSTCFENKSNDKDTTCNTPISTNAFSNTATYEEMYQNLTAELNELKSEIYTMRPSFYKKLDCNFNSIETINLPDGRKYLTANSSCNF
;
A
#
# COMPACT_ATOMS: atom_id res chain seq x y z
N MET A 1 12.52 42.31 10.49
CA MET A 1 13.07 41.51 11.59
C MET A 1 13.14 42.32 12.88
N GLU A 2 13.97 43.37 12.95
CA GLU A 2 14.15 44.19 14.16
C GLU A 2 12.85 44.76 14.73
N ALA A 3 11.98 45.31 13.89
CA ALA A 3 10.70 45.83 14.33
C ALA A 3 9.82 44.75 15.02
N THR A 4 9.95 43.48 14.62
CA THR A 4 9.27 42.36 15.29
C THR A 4 9.99 41.92 16.56
N LEU A 5 11.32 41.94 16.58
CA LEU A 5 12.08 41.61 17.79
C LEU A 5 11.85 42.63 18.91
N ASN A 6 11.64 43.89 18.55
CA ASN A 6 11.40 44.99 19.50
C ASN A 6 9.93 45.07 19.95
N ASP A 7 8.99 44.65 19.10
CA ASP A 7 7.56 44.58 19.43
C ASP A 7 6.93 43.28 18.88
N PRO A 8 7.04 42.15 19.60
CA PRO A 8 6.46 40.88 19.17
C PRO A 8 4.93 40.90 19.05
N GLN A 9 4.23 41.77 19.79
CA GLN A 9 2.76 41.84 19.79
C GLN A 9 2.20 42.26 18.42
N ARG A 10 3.01 42.92 17.59
CA ARG A 10 2.62 43.26 16.23
C ARG A 10 2.26 42.04 15.36
N LEU A 11 2.76 40.86 15.70
CA LEU A 11 2.46 39.61 14.97
C LEU A 11 1.09 39.04 15.31
N THR A 12 0.63 39.22 16.55
CA THR A 12 -0.71 38.80 16.98
C THR A 12 -1.76 39.84 16.60
N ASN A 13 -1.37 41.12 16.59
CA ASN A 13 -2.29 42.24 16.37
C ASN A 13 -2.48 42.57 14.88
N ASN A 14 -1.61 42.08 13.99
CA ASN A 14 -1.67 42.42 12.56
C ASN A 14 -1.21 41.27 11.65
N TYR A 15 -2.15 40.70 10.89
CA TYR A 15 -1.88 39.63 9.93
C TYR A 15 -0.86 40.00 8.85
N SER A 16 -0.89 41.24 8.34
CA SER A 16 0.06 41.72 7.32
C SER A 16 1.50 41.77 7.85
N GLN A 17 1.70 42.07 9.14
CA GLN A 17 3.04 42.01 9.76
C GLN A 17 3.56 40.59 9.86
N LYS A 18 2.69 39.63 10.20
CA LYS A 18 3.01 38.19 10.17
C LYS A 18 3.40 37.74 8.76
N MET A 19 2.65 38.15 7.74
CA MET A 19 2.94 37.85 6.34
C MET A 19 4.25 38.48 5.85
N ALA A 20 4.55 39.72 6.25
CA ALA A 20 5.80 40.39 5.92
C ALA A 20 7.02 39.65 6.50
N LEU A 21 6.96 39.22 7.77
CA LEU A 21 8.02 38.42 8.37
C LEU A 21 8.19 37.08 7.66
N ASN A 22 7.08 36.40 7.35
CA ASN A 22 7.11 35.13 6.61
C ASN A 22 7.75 35.31 5.22
N ALA A 23 7.45 36.40 4.51
CA ALA A 23 8.07 36.72 3.23
C ALA A 23 9.59 36.89 3.34
N ILE A 24 10.07 37.55 4.40
CA ILE A 24 11.51 37.69 4.67
C ILE A 24 12.17 36.32 4.85
N PHE A 25 11.60 35.44 5.69
CA PHE A 25 12.15 34.10 5.87
C PHE A 25 12.12 33.27 4.58
N ARG A 26 11.06 33.38 3.76
CA ARG A 26 11.00 32.72 2.46
C ARG A 26 12.12 33.19 1.52
N LEU A 27 12.47 34.47 1.52
CA LEU A 27 13.60 34.99 0.74
C LEU A 27 14.91 34.36 1.19
N PHE A 28 15.15 34.28 2.50
CA PHE A 28 16.34 33.62 3.05
C PHE A 28 16.41 32.15 2.66
N ASN A 29 15.30 31.41 2.82
CA ASN A 29 15.25 30.00 2.48
C ASN A 29 15.51 29.73 0.98
N ARG A 30 15.17 30.69 0.11
CA ARG A 30 15.38 30.60 -1.34
C ARG A 30 16.78 31.02 -1.77
N HIS A 31 17.39 32.02 -1.13
CA HIS A 31 18.62 32.66 -1.61
C HIS A 31 19.88 32.31 -0.80
N ILE A 32 19.79 31.62 0.35
CA ILE A 32 20.97 31.13 1.08
C ILE A 32 21.35 29.73 0.54
N HIS A 33 21.95 29.72 -0.65
CA HIS A 33 22.52 28.53 -1.29
C HIS A 33 23.75 28.89 -2.14
N SER A 34 24.55 27.89 -2.47
CA SER A 34 25.87 28.04 -3.09
C SER A 34 25.90 28.78 -4.43
N GLN A 35 24.77 28.87 -5.14
CA GLN A 35 24.68 29.55 -6.44
C GLN A 35 24.25 31.02 -6.33
N SER A 36 23.89 31.51 -5.14
CA SER A 36 23.46 32.89 -4.90
C SER A 36 24.60 33.74 -4.31
N GLY A 37 25.73 33.83 -5.03
CA GLY A 37 26.96 34.47 -4.55
C GLY A 37 26.79 35.91 -4.09
N GLU A 38 26.04 36.74 -4.83
CA GLU A 38 25.75 38.13 -4.45
C GLU A 38 24.96 38.23 -3.14
N PHE A 39 24.02 37.32 -2.92
CA PHE A 39 23.24 37.27 -1.69
C PHE A 39 24.12 36.86 -0.50
N LEU A 40 24.92 35.80 -0.68
CA LEU A 40 25.84 35.32 0.35
C LEU A 40 26.86 36.37 0.77
N ALA A 41 27.38 37.16 -0.19
CA ALA A 41 28.34 38.24 0.09
C ALA A 41 27.76 39.40 0.90
N ARG A 42 26.42 39.51 1.00
CA ARG A 42 25.71 40.53 1.79
C ARG A 42 25.33 40.06 3.19
N ILE A 43 25.57 38.79 3.53
CA ILE A 43 25.28 38.26 4.87
C ILE A 43 26.32 38.80 5.84
N ASP A 44 25.85 39.51 6.86
CA ASP A 44 26.66 40.14 7.90
C ASP A 44 26.29 39.63 9.30
N SER A 45 27.07 40.02 10.31
CA SER A 45 26.84 39.65 11.71
C SER A 45 25.50 40.18 12.26
N ARG A 46 24.96 41.27 11.71
CA ARG A 46 23.65 41.82 12.12
C ARG A 46 22.51 40.87 11.74
N LEU A 47 22.59 40.22 10.57
CA LEU A 47 21.64 39.19 10.21
C LEU A 47 21.76 37.97 11.14
N ILE A 48 22.99 37.54 11.45
CA ILE A 48 23.24 36.41 12.37
C ILE A 48 22.66 36.71 13.76
N ASP A 49 22.90 37.89 14.32
CA ASP A 49 22.34 38.31 15.61
C ASP A 49 20.80 38.35 15.60
N ASN A 50 20.20 38.90 14.53
CA ASN A 50 18.74 38.90 14.39
C ASN A 50 18.17 37.47 14.34
N LEU A 51 18.81 36.56 13.61
CA LEU A 51 18.41 35.15 13.56
C LEU A 51 18.60 34.48 14.92
N LYS A 52 19.72 34.71 15.62
CA LYS A 52 19.95 34.25 17.00
C LYS A 52 18.80 34.66 17.91
N ARG A 53 18.47 35.97 17.94
CA ARG A 53 17.42 36.53 18.79
C ARG A 53 16.04 35.93 18.53
N PHE A 54 15.73 35.54 17.30
CA PHE A 54 14.53 34.77 17.01
C PHE A 54 14.66 33.31 17.47
N ALA A 55 15.79 32.66 17.17
CA ALA A 55 16.01 31.25 17.44
C ALA A 55 15.97 30.91 18.94
N VAL A 56 16.47 31.79 19.83
CA VAL A 56 16.53 31.54 21.28
C VAL A 56 15.32 32.06 22.06
N ASN A 57 14.38 32.75 21.40
CA ASN A 57 13.25 33.39 22.06
C ASN A 57 12.08 32.42 22.25
N THR A 58 11.95 31.91 23.48
CA THR A 58 10.91 30.95 23.88
C THR A 58 9.50 31.51 23.83
N ASN A 59 9.31 32.84 23.78
CA ASN A 59 7.97 33.45 23.68
C ASN A 59 7.28 33.14 22.34
N PHE A 60 8.06 32.78 21.31
CA PHE A 60 7.50 32.34 20.04
C PHE A 60 7.16 30.83 20.03
N ASN A 61 7.48 30.08 21.08
CA ASN A 61 7.23 28.64 21.16
C ASN A 61 5.74 28.34 21.48
N THR A 62 4.88 28.69 20.53
CA THR A 62 3.45 28.41 20.53
C THR A 62 3.05 27.85 19.17
N ASP A 63 1.92 27.14 19.12
CA ASP A 63 1.42 26.50 17.89
C ASP A 63 1.27 27.47 16.71
N SER A 64 1.06 28.76 16.97
CA SER A 64 0.85 29.78 15.93
C SER A 64 2.11 30.53 15.50
N LEU A 65 3.21 30.43 16.26
CA LEU A 65 4.43 31.24 16.11
C LEU A 65 5.74 30.45 16.08
N VAL A 66 5.74 29.15 16.40
CA VAL A 66 6.97 28.32 16.47
C VAL A 66 7.74 28.31 15.14
N TRP A 67 7.01 28.45 14.02
CA TRP A 67 7.60 28.61 12.69
C TRP A 67 8.64 29.73 12.60
N ILE A 68 8.56 30.78 13.42
CA ILE A 68 9.54 31.88 13.47
C ILE A 68 10.89 31.37 13.98
N ILE A 69 10.87 30.63 15.08
CA ILE A 69 12.05 29.99 15.67
C ILE A 69 12.65 29.03 14.64
N ASN A 70 11.81 28.19 14.06
CA ASN A 70 12.24 27.15 13.13
C ASN A 70 12.84 27.72 11.84
N ASN A 71 12.26 28.80 11.29
CA ASN A 71 12.84 29.48 10.15
C ASN A 71 14.15 30.20 10.50
N ALA A 72 14.29 30.73 11.72
CA ALA A 72 15.54 31.32 12.16
C ALA A 72 16.66 30.26 12.29
N ILE A 73 16.36 29.12 12.91
CA ILE A 73 17.28 27.97 12.99
C ILE A 73 17.64 27.45 11.59
N PHE A 74 16.67 27.33 10.68
CA PHE A 74 16.91 26.93 9.30
C PHE A 74 17.83 27.92 8.57
N GLY A 75 17.59 29.22 8.73
CA GLY A 75 18.45 30.26 8.16
C GLY A 75 19.90 30.15 8.66
N LEU A 76 20.08 29.98 9.97
CA LEU A 76 21.40 29.77 10.58
C LEU A 76 22.09 28.51 10.03
N ASP A 77 21.38 27.39 9.96
CA ASP A 77 21.89 26.14 9.40
C ASP A 77 22.29 26.26 7.92
N ARG A 78 21.51 26.99 7.11
CA ARG A 78 21.87 27.30 5.72
C ARG A 78 23.11 28.19 5.62
N ILE A 79 23.27 29.17 6.52
CA ILE A 79 24.47 30.01 6.56
C ILE A 79 25.68 29.18 6.97
N TYR A 80 25.56 28.35 8.00
CA TYR A 80 26.61 27.43 8.44
C TYR A 80 27.15 26.57 7.29
N TYR A 81 26.24 26.07 6.43
CA TYR A 81 26.59 25.25 5.29
C TYR A 81 27.33 26.02 4.18
N ASN A 82 26.94 27.27 3.90
CA ASN A 82 27.47 28.02 2.75
C ASN A 82 28.61 28.99 3.11
N LEU A 83 28.74 29.40 4.38
CA LEU A 83 29.69 30.41 4.83
C LEU A 83 30.51 29.90 6.03
N PRO A 84 31.65 29.22 5.77
CA PRO A 84 32.51 28.64 6.82
C PRO A 84 32.94 29.63 7.91
N ALA A 85 33.10 30.91 7.57
CA ALA A 85 33.50 31.96 8.52
C ALA A 85 32.54 32.12 9.72
N PHE A 86 31.25 31.81 9.55
CA PHE A 86 30.26 31.92 10.61
C PHE A 86 30.02 30.61 11.38
N GLN A 87 30.68 29.51 11.01
CA GLN A 87 30.43 28.19 11.61
C GLN A 87 30.62 28.16 13.14
N PRO A 88 31.71 28.69 13.72
CA PRO A 88 31.89 28.66 15.18
C PRO A 88 30.80 29.43 15.93
N GLU A 89 30.40 30.58 15.41
CA GLU A 89 29.34 31.42 15.98
C GLU A 89 27.98 30.70 15.92
N ILE A 90 27.65 30.10 14.76
CA ILE A 90 26.39 29.39 14.57
C ILE A 90 26.31 28.13 15.44
N VAL A 91 27.40 27.38 15.60
CA VAL A 91 27.45 26.25 16.55
C VAL A 91 27.16 26.71 17.97
N SER A 92 27.72 27.84 18.39
CA SER A 92 27.42 28.43 19.70
C SER A 92 25.96 28.84 19.83
N ILE A 93 25.37 29.43 18.78
CA ILE A 93 23.95 29.83 18.75
C ILE A 93 23.03 28.61 18.84
N LEU A 94 23.26 27.58 18.02
CA LEU A 94 22.44 26.37 18.05
C LEU A 94 22.59 25.62 19.37
N THR A 95 23.75 25.68 20.02
CA THR A 95 23.93 25.17 21.39
C THR A 95 23.04 25.93 22.39
N GLU A 96 22.94 27.26 22.27
CA GLU A 96 22.04 28.07 23.09
C GLU A 96 20.56 27.72 22.84
N VAL A 97 20.17 27.38 21.61
CA VAL A 97 18.81 26.88 21.30
C VAL A 97 18.52 25.60 22.08
N LEU A 98 19.47 24.66 22.15
CA LEU A 98 19.30 23.41 22.89
C LEU A 98 19.15 23.61 24.42
N GLU A 99 19.73 24.68 24.97
CA GLU A 99 19.60 25.02 26.40
C GLU A 99 18.31 25.75 26.73
N LYS A 100 17.82 26.58 25.80
CA LYS A 100 16.67 27.46 26.04
C LYS A 100 15.34 26.78 25.78
N HIS A 101 15.26 25.93 24.76
CA HIS A 101 14.03 25.24 24.41
C HIS A 101 13.96 23.89 25.10
N SER A 102 12.74 23.50 25.47
CA SER A 102 12.49 22.21 26.10
C SER A 102 13.10 21.08 25.27
N TYR A 103 13.71 20.12 25.97
CA TYR A 103 14.20 18.87 25.37
C TYR A 103 13.14 18.30 24.42
N ILE A 104 13.56 17.76 23.25
CA ILE A 104 12.72 17.15 22.20
C ILE A 104 11.59 18.02 21.60
N SER A 105 11.53 19.32 21.90
CA SER A 105 10.64 20.26 21.18
C SER A 105 11.07 20.44 19.71
N GLU A 106 10.18 20.96 18.86
CA GLU A 106 10.48 21.19 17.44
C GLU A 106 11.76 22.05 17.23
N PRO A 107 11.97 23.18 17.94
CA PRO A 107 13.22 23.93 17.85
C PRO A 107 14.45 23.14 18.28
N TYR A 108 14.33 22.35 19.37
CA TYR A 108 15.41 21.53 19.88
C TYR A 108 15.85 20.50 18.82
N LEU A 109 14.89 19.77 18.24
CA LEU A 109 15.15 18.76 17.22
C LEU A 109 15.77 19.36 15.95
N GLN A 110 15.33 20.55 15.57
CA GLN A 110 15.90 21.23 14.42
C GLN A 110 17.34 21.70 14.67
N ALA A 111 17.66 22.19 15.87
CA ALA A 111 19.03 22.51 16.26
C ALA A 111 19.93 21.27 16.27
N VAL A 112 19.44 20.11 16.74
CA VAL A 112 20.16 18.83 16.65
C VAL A 112 20.49 18.51 15.19
N LYS A 113 19.54 18.60 14.25
CA LYS A 113 19.81 18.36 12.82
C LYS A 113 20.86 19.32 12.25
N GLY A 114 20.80 20.60 12.61
CA GLY A 114 21.78 21.59 12.16
C GLY A 114 23.19 21.27 12.66
N LEU A 115 23.32 20.95 13.95
CA LEU A 115 24.60 20.65 14.60
C LEU A 115 25.23 19.32 14.16
N THR A 116 24.41 18.33 13.77
CA THR A 116 24.84 16.97 13.38
C THR A 116 24.87 16.76 11.86
N ARG A 117 24.89 17.84 11.08
CA ARG A 117 24.86 17.77 9.61
C ARG A 117 26.06 17.05 9.00
N ASN A 118 27.25 17.25 9.56
CA ASN A 118 28.51 16.73 9.01
C ASN A 118 28.98 15.43 9.69
N SER A 119 28.40 15.08 10.82
CA SER A 119 28.72 13.90 11.63
C SER A 119 27.55 13.54 12.52
N ASP A 120 27.35 12.25 12.79
CA ASP A 120 26.24 11.80 13.65
C ASP A 120 26.27 12.46 15.03
N CYS A 121 27.47 12.70 15.58
CA CYS A 121 27.65 13.32 16.88
C CYS A 121 28.41 14.64 16.81
N VAL A 122 28.15 15.51 17.78
CA VAL A 122 28.91 16.73 18.07
C VAL A 122 29.21 16.83 19.57
N ASP A 123 30.43 17.26 19.92
CA ASP A 123 30.80 17.56 21.30
C ASP A 123 30.57 19.06 21.57
N LEU A 124 29.61 19.36 22.44
CA LEU A 124 29.23 20.73 22.81
C LEU A 124 29.57 21.01 24.27
N ARG A 125 29.53 22.28 24.68
CA ARG A 125 29.69 22.67 26.10
C ARG A 125 28.62 22.09 27.03
N ILE A 126 27.52 21.57 26.47
CA ILE A 126 26.42 20.91 27.19
C ILE A 126 26.52 19.39 27.16
N GLY A 127 27.63 18.85 26.66
CA GLY A 127 27.85 17.42 26.46
C GLY A 127 27.77 16.99 25.00
N ARG A 128 27.99 15.69 24.78
CA ARG A 128 27.93 15.07 23.46
C ARG A 128 26.49 14.81 23.05
N ILE A 129 26.13 15.21 21.82
CA ILE A 129 24.80 15.01 21.26
C ILE A 129 24.93 14.26 19.94
N CYS A 130 24.18 13.17 19.79
CA CYS A 130 24.15 12.36 18.58
C CYS A 130 22.74 12.35 17.96
N LEU A 131 22.67 12.46 16.63
CA LEU A 131 21.43 12.40 15.87
C LEU A 131 20.77 11.04 16.00
N SER A 132 21.55 9.96 15.85
CA SER A 132 21.09 8.57 15.99
C SER A 132 20.44 8.29 17.35
N ASP A 133 21.09 8.69 18.44
CA ASP A 133 20.55 8.55 19.81
C ASP A 133 19.29 9.39 20.00
N THR A 134 19.28 10.63 19.51
CA THR A 134 18.10 11.51 19.59
C THR A 134 16.93 10.93 18.79
N LYS A 135 17.17 10.43 17.56
CA LYS A 135 16.16 9.73 16.75
C LYS A 135 15.60 8.52 17.48
N LYS A 136 16.44 7.73 18.17
CA LYS A 136 16.00 6.57 18.97
C LYS A 136 15.09 6.98 20.12
N ILE A 137 15.44 8.04 20.85
CA ILE A 137 14.64 8.58 21.97
C ILE A 137 13.30 9.10 21.46
N VAL A 138 13.31 9.93 20.41
CA VAL A 138 12.08 10.48 19.81
C VAL A 138 11.19 9.35 19.29
N LYS A 139 11.75 8.37 18.59
CA LYS A 139 10.99 7.24 18.04
C LYS A 139 10.32 6.41 19.16
N ALA A 140 11.01 6.13 20.25
CA ALA A 140 10.44 5.39 21.39
C ALA A 140 9.33 6.17 22.11
N MET A 141 9.47 7.49 22.20
CA MET A 141 8.47 8.38 22.80
C MET A 141 7.21 8.51 21.94
N VAL A 142 7.38 8.69 20.63
CA VAL A 142 6.27 8.86 19.68
C VAL A 142 5.55 7.54 19.38
N PHE A 143 6.28 6.42 19.41
CA PHE A 143 5.76 5.09 19.09
C PHE A 143 6.02 4.08 20.22
N PRO A 144 5.40 4.25 21.40
CA PRO A 144 5.63 3.37 22.54
C PRO A 144 5.10 1.94 22.32
N ASN A 145 4.11 1.75 21.44
CA ASN A 145 3.55 0.43 21.15
C ASN A 145 4.04 -0.09 19.80
N THR A 146 4.31 -1.40 19.75
CA THR A 146 4.56 -2.14 18.50
C THR A 146 3.68 -3.39 18.46
N TYR A 147 2.83 -3.49 17.45
CA TYR A 147 1.95 -4.63 17.23
C TYR A 147 2.39 -5.42 16.00
N HIS A 148 2.43 -6.74 16.12
CA HIS A 148 2.78 -7.65 15.04
C HIS A 148 1.59 -8.49 14.63
N PHE A 149 1.25 -8.42 13.35
CA PHE A 149 0.22 -9.23 12.73
C PHE A 149 0.83 -10.13 11.65
N ASP A 150 0.08 -11.16 11.25
CA ASP A 150 0.43 -12.06 10.15
C ASP A 150 1.86 -12.61 10.23
N ASP A 151 2.24 -13.23 11.35
CA ASP A 151 3.61 -13.73 11.56
C ASP A 151 4.71 -12.68 11.31
N LYS A 152 4.44 -11.44 11.75
CA LYS A 152 5.33 -10.27 11.67
C LYS A 152 5.54 -9.72 10.26
N THR A 153 4.68 -10.07 9.29
CA THR A 153 4.73 -9.41 7.96
C THR A 153 4.02 -8.08 7.94
N GLN A 154 3.14 -7.79 8.90
CA GLN A 154 2.57 -6.47 9.12
C GLN A 154 2.94 -5.99 10.52
N ILE A 155 3.61 -4.83 10.59
CA ILE A 155 4.14 -4.27 11.83
C ILE A 155 3.58 -2.86 12.00
N VAL A 156 2.93 -2.58 13.12
CA VAL A 156 2.36 -1.25 13.41
C VAL A 156 3.09 -0.65 14.60
N HIS A 157 3.68 0.53 14.39
CA HIS A 157 4.32 1.37 15.41
C HIS A 157 3.44 2.57 15.69
N THR A 158 2.99 2.74 16.94
CA THR A 158 1.94 3.72 17.24
C THR A 158 1.89 4.07 18.73
N PRO A 159 1.41 5.27 19.12
CA PRO A 159 0.97 5.51 20.49
C PRO A 159 -0.45 4.99 20.77
N LEU A 160 -1.20 4.61 19.73
CA LEU A 160 -2.57 4.13 19.87
C LEU A 160 -2.64 2.76 20.56
N SER A 161 -3.78 2.50 21.21
CA SER A 161 -4.06 1.23 21.85
C SER A 161 -4.34 0.12 20.82
N ILE A 162 -4.20 -1.14 21.24
CA ILE A 162 -4.50 -2.27 20.36
C ILE A 162 -5.97 -2.26 19.89
N ASN A 163 -6.90 -1.77 20.72
CA ASN A 163 -8.31 -1.68 20.38
C ASN A 163 -8.58 -0.71 19.22
N GLU A 164 -7.76 0.33 19.08
CA GLU A 164 -7.85 1.26 17.95
C GLU A 164 -7.20 0.70 16.67
N ILE A 165 -6.18 -0.16 16.81
CA ILE A 165 -5.47 -0.77 15.68
C ILE A 165 -6.19 -2.01 15.13
N GLN A 166 -6.91 -2.75 15.97
CA GLN A 166 -7.59 -3.98 15.57
C GLN A 166 -8.56 -3.79 14.38
N PRO A 167 -9.49 -2.81 14.40
CA PRO A 167 -10.37 -2.56 13.26
C PRO A 167 -9.60 -2.23 11.97
N LEU A 168 -8.50 -1.49 12.10
CA LEU A 168 -7.66 -1.08 10.96
C LEU A 168 -6.97 -2.29 10.32
N TYR A 169 -6.43 -3.22 11.11
CA TYR A 169 -5.89 -4.47 10.58
C TYR A 169 -6.94 -5.26 9.77
N HIS A 170 -8.17 -5.35 10.28
CA HIS A 170 -9.26 -6.01 9.57
C HIS A 170 -9.71 -5.25 8.31
N ALA A 171 -9.65 -3.92 8.32
CA ALA A 171 -9.88 -3.08 7.15
C ALA A 171 -8.87 -3.39 6.03
N LEU A 172 -7.59 -3.54 6.37
CA LEU A 172 -6.55 -3.92 5.40
C LEU A 172 -6.80 -5.30 4.79
N LYS A 173 -7.38 -6.24 5.57
CA LYS A 173 -7.75 -7.58 5.05
C LYS A 173 -8.91 -7.53 4.05
N GLN A 174 -9.84 -6.60 4.21
CA GLN A 174 -10.90 -6.36 3.22
C GLN A 174 -10.30 -5.82 1.92
N VAL A 175 -9.45 -4.79 2.00
CA VAL A 175 -8.71 -4.23 0.84
C VAL A 175 -7.92 -5.31 0.12
N GLU A 176 -7.12 -6.08 0.86
CA GLU A 176 -6.31 -7.17 0.32
C GLU A 176 -7.17 -8.19 -0.45
N SER A 177 -8.31 -8.59 0.10
CA SER A 177 -9.18 -9.57 -0.55
C SER A 177 -9.78 -9.08 -1.85
N GLN A 178 -10.25 -7.82 -1.89
CA GLN A 178 -10.86 -7.23 -3.08
C GLN A 178 -9.81 -6.94 -4.16
N PHE A 179 -8.62 -6.48 -3.76
CA PHE A 179 -7.47 -6.38 -4.65
C PHE A 179 -7.17 -7.71 -5.34
N PHE A 180 -7.13 -8.82 -4.58
CA PHE A 180 -6.87 -10.13 -5.17
C PHE A 180 -8.02 -10.69 -6.01
N ARG A 181 -9.29 -10.32 -5.75
CA ARG A 181 -10.40 -10.61 -6.66
C ARG A 181 -10.25 -9.86 -7.99
N LEU A 182 -9.73 -8.64 -7.93
CA LEU A 182 -9.54 -7.79 -9.10
C LEU A 182 -8.44 -8.35 -10.03
N ILE A 183 -7.27 -8.70 -9.47
CA ILE A 183 -6.13 -9.10 -10.29
C ILE A 183 -6.08 -10.60 -10.62
N GLY A 184 -6.78 -11.45 -9.86
CA GLY A 184 -6.83 -12.90 -10.08
C GLY A 184 -5.52 -13.67 -9.84
N ILE A 185 -4.40 -12.99 -9.60
CA ILE A 185 -3.09 -13.59 -9.32
C ILE A 185 -2.67 -13.19 -7.91
N HIS A 186 -2.39 -14.16 -7.05
CA HIS A 186 -2.16 -13.87 -5.62
C HIS A 186 -0.68 -13.80 -5.25
N ALA A 187 0.21 -14.20 -6.16
CA ALA A 187 1.64 -14.15 -5.93
C ALA A 187 2.25 -12.80 -6.35
N PRO A 188 3.30 -12.33 -5.64
CA PRO A 188 4.04 -11.13 -6.02
C PRO A 188 4.54 -11.17 -7.47
N VAL A 189 4.83 -9.99 -8.02
CA VAL A 189 5.54 -9.89 -9.30
C VAL A 189 6.95 -10.48 -9.16
N SER A 190 7.53 -10.93 -10.27
CA SER A 190 8.90 -11.46 -10.26
C SER A 190 9.89 -10.38 -9.79
N GLY A 191 10.88 -10.76 -8.98
CA GLY A 191 11.87 -9.84 -8.43
C GLY A 191 11.39 -8.96 -7.26
N ASP A 192 10.15 -9.08 -6.79
CA ASP A 192 9.71 -8.39 -5.58
C ASP A 192 10.57 -8.80 -4.37
N THR A 193 11.14 -7.81 -3.70
CA THR A 193 11.99 -8.03 -2.51
C THR A 193 11.24 -7.75 -1.21
N THR A 194 9.97 -7.34 -1.30
CA THR A 194 9.16 -6.98 -0.15
C THR A 194 8.83 -8.22 0.67
N ASP A 195 8.93 -8.13 1.99
CA ASP A 195 8.72 -9.26 2.89
C ASP A 195 8.06 -8.87 4.23
N THR A 196 7.98 -7.57 4.48
CA THR A 196 7.24 -6.99 5.59
C THR A 196 6.78 -5.61 5.17
N ILE A 197 5.65 -5.17 5.68
CA ILE A 197 5.25 -3.76 5.68
C ILE A 197 5.26 -3.22 7.11
N SER A 198 5.91 -2.08 7.30
CA SER A 198 5.85 -1.31 8.55
C SER A 198 4.89 -0.14 8.41
N MET A 199 4.12 0.15 9.45
CA MET A 199 3.15 1.24 9.48
C MET A 199 3.42 2.09 10.72
N TYR A 200 3.80 3.35 10.53
CA TYR A 200 3.97 4.31 11.60
C TYR A 200 2.73 5.20 11.67
N VAL A 201 1.94 5.02 12.72
CA VAL A 201 0.71 5.77 12.94
C VAL A 201 0.93 6.70 14.12
N TYR A 202 1.13 7.99 13.86
CA TYR A 202 1.27 9.03 14.89
C TYR A 202 -0.06 9.26 15.62
N GLY A 203 -0.01 9.73 16.87
CA GLY A 203 -1.21 9.97 17.68
C GLY A 203 -2.00 11.22 17.29
N SER A 204 -1.37 12.15 16.57
CA SER A 204 -1.99 13.40 16.14
C SER A 204 -1.34 13.97 14.88
N LYS A 205 -2.02 14.90 14.21
CA LYS A 205 -1.45 15.66 13.09
C LYS A 205 -0.23 16.48 13.52
N LYS A 206 -0.27 17.05 14.73
CA LYS A 206 0.83 17.85 15.29
C LYS A 206 2.09 17.01 15.47
N ASP A 207 1.96 15.81 16.01
CA ASP A 207 3.11 14.90 16.19
C ASP A 207 3.69 14.47 14.83
N TYR A 208 2.83 14.22 13.84
CA TYR A 208 3.27 13.94 12.47
C TYR A 208 4.10 15.10 11.92
N GLN A 209 3.58 16.33 11.99
CA GLN A 209 4.27 17.53 11.49
C GLN A 209 5.58 17.82 12.24
N THR A 210 5.62 17.55 13.55
CA THR A 210 6.77 17.85 14.40
C THR A 210 7.89 16.82 14.26
N PHE A 211 7.55 15.52 14.34
CA PHE A 211 8.54 14.47 14.50
C PHE A 211 8.87 13.72 13.21
N HIS A 212 7.96 13.67 12.23
CA HIS A 212 8.20 12.91 10.98
C HIS A 212 9.39 13.43 10.17
N PRO A 213 9.55 14.76 9.93
CA PRO A 213 10.70 15.28 9.20
C PRO A 213 12.02 15.09 9.95
N PHE A 214 11.97 15.02 11.28
CA PHE A 214 13.14 14.73 12.11
C PHE A 214 13.53 13.26 11.99
N LEU A 215 12.58 12.34 12.16
CA LEU A 215 12.84 10.91 12.19
C LEU A 215 13.21 10.35 10.82
N PHE A 216 12.50 10.75 9.76
CA PHE A 216 12.51 10.06 8.47
C PHE A 216 12.95 10.94 7.29
N ASP A 217 13.16 12.24 7.50
CA ASP A 217 13.56 13.17 6.43
C ASP A 217 12.53 13.21 5.27
N LEU A 218 11.25 13.06 5.60
CA LEU A 218 10.11 13.02 4.70
C LEU A 218 9.12 14.18 4.95
N PRO A 219 8.37 14.62 3.92
CA PRO A 219 7.45 15.75 4.03
C PRO A 219 6.12 15.38 4.70
N THR A 220 5.43 16.37 5.25
CA THR A 220 4.19 16.20 6.03
C THR A 220 2.99 16.95 5.43
N ASP A 221 3.12 17.48 4.22
CA ASP A 221 2.05 18.13 3.44
C ASP A 221 1.14 17.11 2.74
N ASN A 222 0.78 16.04 3.46
CA ASN A 222 -0.01 14.92 3.00
C ASN A 222 -0.81 14.31 4.17
N GLY A 223 -1.82 13.48 3.85
CA GLY A 223 -2.57 12.71 4.85
C GLY A 223 -1.87 11.41 5.29
N GLY A 224 -0.91 10.98 4.48
CA GLY A 224 -0.07 9.81 4.68
C GLY A 224 0.86 9.66 3.47
N ILE A 225 1.82 8.75 3.58
CA ILE A 225 2.71 8.40 2.47
C ILE A 225 3.26 6.99 2.63
N TYR A 226 3.17 6.18 1.58
CA TYR A 226 3.90 4.92 1.44
C TYR A 226 5.23 5.12 0.72
N ILE A 227 6.31 4.63 1.32
CA ILE A 227 7.65 4.64 0.76
C ILE A 227 8.05 3.19 0.45
N GLU A 228 7.95 2.83 -0.83
CA GLU A 228 8.15 1.44 -1.24
C GLU A 228 9.55 0.90 -0.96
N ARG A 229 10.59 1.69 -1.22
CA ARG A 229 11.99 1.31 -0.93
C ARG A 229 12.20 0.94 0.55
N ASP A 230 11.45 1.59 1.45
CA ASP A 230 11.54 1.39 2.89
C ASP A 230 10.49 0.38 3.38
N LYS A 231 9.60 -0.08 2.48
CA LYS A 231 8.45 -0.94 2.76
C LYS A 231 7.61 -0.40 3.93
N THR A 232 7.48 0.93 3.98
CA THR A 232 6.97 1.62 5.16
C THR A 232 5.96 2.68 4.79
N PHE A 233 4.84 2.65 5.51
CA PHE A 233 3.78 3.64 5.46
C PHE A 233 3.80 4.54 6.70
N TYR A 234 3.52 5.83 6.52
CA TYR A 234 3.46 6.84 7.58
C TYR A 234 2.14 7.61 7.54
N THR A 235 1.46 7.77 8.68
CA THR A 235 0.20 8.54 8.79
C THR A 235 -0.11 8.90 10.24
N TYR A 236 -1.25 9.54 10.51
CA TYR A 236 -1.60 10.01 11.85
C TYR A 236 -3.06 9.80 12.22
N GLN A 237 -3.37 9.62 13.50
CA GLN A 237 -4.74 9.69 13.99
C GLN A 237 -5.27 11.12 13.87
N ARG A 238 -6.54 11.25 13.49
CA ARG A 238 -7.14 12.53 13.08
C ARG A 238 -8.60 12.65 13.49
N THR A 239 -8.99 13.89 13.74
CA THR A 239 -10.38 14.30 13.94
C THR A 239 -11.00 14.77 12.61
N PRO A 240 -12.34 14.81 12.51
CA PRO A 240 -13.03 15.37 11.34
C PRO A 240 -12.70 16.85 11.05
N ALA A 241 -12.24 17.60 12.05
CA ALA A 241 -11.80 18.98 11.87
C ALA A 241 -10.42 19.10 11.19
N GLU A 242 -9.56 18.09 11.36
CA GLU A 242 -8.20 18.08 10.82
C GLU A 242 -8.12 17.52 9.39
N SER A 243 -9.08 16.68 9.02
CA SER A 243 -9.13 15.96 7.75
C SER A 243 -10.55 15.56 7.39
N LYS A 244 -10.87 15.63 6.09
CA LYS A 244 -12.10 15.08 5.52
C LYS A 244 -12.15 13.55 5.58
N TYR A 245 -10.98 12.90 5.52
CA TYR A 245 -10.84 11.45 5.53
C TYR A 245 -10.42 10.95 6.91
N THR A 246 -10.95 9.80 7.30
CA THR A 246 -10.64 9.12 8.56
C THR A 246 -9.24 8.47 8.56
N LEU A 247 -8.80 7.93 9.71
CA LEU A 247 -7.60 7.08 9.78
C LEU A 247 -7.74 5.82 8.91
N GLU A 248 -8.89 5.17 8.98
CA GLU A 248 -9.17 3.96 8.19
C GLU A 248 -9.10 4.22 6.69
N GLU A 249 -9.74 5.29 6.18
CA GLU A 249 -9.72 5.60 4.75
C GLU A 249 -8.30 5.79 4.18
N LEU A 250 -7.44 6.51 4.90
CA LEU A 250 -6.05 6.72 4.47
C LEU A 250 -5.23 5.44 4.58
N LEU A 251 -5.40 4.67 5.64
CA LEU A 251 -4.71 3.38 5.77
C LEU A 251 -5.06 2.44 4.63
N ARG A 252 -6.34 2.39 4.24
CA ARG A 252 -6.79 1.58 3.10
C ARG A 252 -6.20 2.06 1.78
N HIS A 253 -6.17 3.38 1.57
CA HIS A 253 -5.58 4.00 0.39
C HIS A 253 -4.08 3.64 0.28
N GLU A 254 -3.32 3.86 1.35
CA GLU A 254 -1.86 3.71 1.35
C GLU A 254 -1.43 2.23 1.34
N TYR A 255 -2.23 1.36 1.97
CA TYR A 255 -2.05 -0.08 1.83
C TYR A 255 -2.31 -0.56 0.40
N SER A 256 -3.16 0.14 -0.36
CA SER A 256 -3.37 -0.17 -1.78
C SER A 256 -2.12 0.15 -2.61
N HIS A 257 -1.40 1.23 -2.32
CA HIS A 257 -0.09 1.52 -2.94
C HIS A 257 0.92 0.39 -2.69
N TYR A 258 0.98 -0.13 -1.45
CA TYR A 258 1.77 -1.31 -1.14
C TYR A 258 1.38 -2.53 -2.00
N LEU A 259 0.08 -2.79 -2.17
CA LEU A 259 -0.39 -3.90 -2.99
C LEU A 259 -0.06 -3.70 -4.48
N VAL A 260 -0.18 -2.47 -5.00
CA VAL A 260 0.13 -2.14 -6.39
C VAL A 260 1.61 -2.35 -6.70
N GLY A 261 2.52 -1.81 -5.88
CA GLY A 261 3.96 -2.01 -6.07
C GLY A 261 4.37 -3.48 -5.97
N ARG A 262 3.79 -4.21 -5.00
CA ARG A 262 4.11 -5.63 -4.78
C ARG A 262 3.53 -6.58 -5.82
N PHE A 263 2.34 -6.32 -6.36
CA PHE A 263 1.57 -7.29 -7.15
C PHE A 263 1.13 -6.79 -8.52
N ILE A 264 1.37 -5.54 -8.91
CA ILE A 264 1.02 -5.04 -10.26
C ILE A 264 2.24 -4.52 -10.99
N ILE A 265 3.15 -3.77 -10.35
CA ILE A 265 4.21 -3.06 -11.08
C ILE A 265 5.57 -3.68 -10.72
N PRO A 266 6.24 -4.41 -11.64
CA PRO A 266 7.59 -4.90 -11.40
C PRO A 266 8.61 -3.76 -11.21
N GLY A 267 9.52 -3.93 -10.24
CA GLY A 267 10.55 -2.96 -9.88
C GLY A 267 10.08 -1.91 -8.86
N LEU A 268 10.99 -1.04 -8.44
CA LEU A 268 10.67 -0.01 -7.42
C LEU A 268 10.03 1.24 -8.05
N TRP A 269 9.11 1.84 -7.30
CA TRP A 269 8.41 3.06 -7.60
C TRP A 269 9.38 4.18 -7.97
N SER A 270 9.07 4.88 -9.07
CA SER A 270 9.93 5.93 -9.66
C SER A 270 11.34 5.46 -10.08
N GLN A 271 11.62 4.15 -10.11
CA GLN A 271 12.89 3.58 -10.60
C GLN A 271 12.73 2.72 -11.85
N THR A 272 11.56 2.78 -12.49
CA THR A 272 11.26 2.01 -13.70
C THR A 272 10.66 2.91 -14.78
N PRO A 273 10.83 2.55 -16.07
CA PRO A 273 10.22 3.30 -17.18
C PRO A 273 8.71 3.43 -17.09
N ALA A 274 8.04 2.56 -16.31
CA ALA A 274 6.61 2.63 -16.04
C ALA A 274 6.21 3.99 -15.44
N HIS A 275 7.04 4.56 -14.57
CA HIS A 275 6.78 5.82 -13.86
C HIS A 275 7.26 7.07 -14.62
N ASP A 276 7.98 6.92 -15.74
CA ASP A 276 8.47 8.04 -16.51
C ASP A 276 7.34 9.00 -16.89
N ASN A 277 7.64 10.30 -16.85
CA ASN A 277 6.70 11.37 -17.20
C ASN A 277 5.36 11.33 -16.44
N GLU A 278 5.36 10.75 -15.22
CA GLU A 278 4.16 10.61 -14.38
C GLU A 278 3.04 9.79 -15.05
N ARG A 279 3.41 8.82 -15.90
CA ARG A 279 2.46 7.98 -16.66
C ARG A 279 1.40 7.32 -15.78
N LEU A 280 1.75 6.95 -14.54
CA LEU A 280 0.91 6.15 -13.66
C LEU A 280 0.21 6.95 -12.54
N SER A 281 0.36 8.26 -12.45
CA SER A 281 -0.23 9.05 -11.36
C SER A 281 -1.75 8.84 -11.23
N TRP A 282 -2.49 8.85 -12.35
CA TRP A 282 -3.93 8.59 -12.35
C TRP A 282 -4.28 7.15 -11.98
N PHE A 283 -3.41 6.20 -12.37
CA PHE A 283 -3.62 4.77 -12.15
C PHE A 283 -3.42 4.42 -10.68
N GLU A 284 -2.27 4.79 -10.10
CA GLU A 284 -1.91 4.46 -8.72
C GLU A 284 -2.86 5.16 -7.73
N GLU A 285 -3.13 6.45 -7.92
CA GLU A 285 -4.05 7.18 -7.04
C GLU A 285 -5.50 6.76 -7.26
N GLY A 286 -5.89 6.50 -8.51
CA GLY A 286 -7.23 6.03 -8.83
C GLY A 286 -7.53 4.66 -8.23
N ILE A 287 -6.62 3.69 -8.38
CA ILE A 287 -6.82 2.34 -7.83
C ILE A 287 -6.79 2.36 -6.30
N ALA A 288 -5.94 3.20 -5.67
CA ALA A 288 -5.90 3.34 -4.22
C ALA A 288 -7.18 3.96 -3.66
N GLU A 289 -7.70 5.02 -4.29
CA GLU A 289 -8.98 5.63 -3.92
C GLU A 289 -10.17 4.69 -4.12
N PHE A 290 -10.13 3.88 -5.17
CA PHE A 290 -11.14 2.86 -5.45
C PHE A 290 -11.11 1.73 -4.41
N LEU A 291 -9.95 1.12 -4.18
CA LEU A 291 -9.79 0.02 -3.23
C LEU A 291 -10.02 0.44 -1.79
N ALA A 292 -9.85 1.72 -1.46
CA ALA A 292 -10.26 2.24 -0.17
C ALA A 292 -11.76 2.01 0.13
N GLY A 293 -12.61 1.87 -0.88
CA GLY A 293 -14.03 1.53 -0.73
C GLY A 293 -14.35 0.04 -0.47
N SER A 294 -13.33 -0.81 -0.27
CA SER A 294 -13.50 -2.26 -0.13
C SER A 294 -14.21 -2.66 1.16
N ASN A 295 -15.13 -3.63 1.08
CA ASN A 295 -15.54 -4.45 2.21
C ASN A 295 -15.28 -5.95 1.92
N SER A 296 -15.78 -6.86 2.75
CA SER A 296 -15.57 -8.31 2.54
C SER A 296 -16.24 -8.87 1.28
N ARG A 297 -17.19 -8.14 0.68
CA ARG A 297 -18.05 -8.60 -0.42
C ARG A 297 -17.86 -7.87 -1.74
N GLU A 298 -17.59 -6.57 -1.69
CA GLU A 298 -17.64 -5.67 -2.84
C GLU A 298 -16.80 -4.39 -2.61
N ILE A 299 -16.61 -3.60 -3.66
CA ILE A 299 -15.93 -2.28 -3.58
C ILE A 299 -16.95 -1.18 -3.89
N TYR A 300 -17.27 -0.36 -2.89
CA TYR A 300 -18.28 0.69 -3.01
C TYR A 300 -17.68 2.07 -3.34
N PRO A 301 -18.39 2.91 -4.11
CA PRO A 301 -18.07 4.33 -4.20
C PRO A 301 -18.11 4.99 -2.83
N ARG A 302 -17.06 5.75 -2.49
CA ARG A 302 -16.96 6.46 -1.21
C ARG A 302 -17.74 7.77 -1.25
N LYS A 303 -18.50 8.06 -0.19
CA LYS A 303 -19.23 9.32 -0.06
C LYS A 303 -18.27 10.50 -0.09
N SER A 304 -17.12 10.40 0.59
CA SER A 304 -16.11 11.44 0.65
C SER A 304 -15.64 11.88 -0.75
N LEU A 305 -15.40 10.97 -1.68
CA LEU A 305 -15.02 11.32 -3.07
C LEU A 305 -16.18 11.95 -3.84
N VAL A 306 -17.37 11.36 -3.77
CA VAL A 306 -18.53 11.79 -4.54
C VAL A 306 -19.04 13.16 -4.09
N SER A 307 -19.03 13.47 -2.79
CA SER A 307 -19.31 14.83 -2.30
C SER A 307 -18.29 15.86 -2.82
N GLY A 308 -17.04 15.45 -3.07
CA GLY A 308 -16.06 16.32 -3.74
C GLY A 308 -16.44 16.61 -5.19
N ILE A 309 -16.94 15.61 -5.91
CA ILE A 309 -17.40 15.73 -7.31
C ILE A 309 -18.67 16.57 -7.38
N GLU A 310 -19.58 16.43 -6.42
CA GLU A 310 -20.77 17.27 -6.27
C GLU A 310 -20.38 18.75 -6.10
N ASN A 311 -19.43 19.02 -5.20
CA ASN A 311 -18.93 20.39 -4.93
C ASN A 311 -18.22 21.03 -6.13
N ASP A 312 -17.66 20.23 -7.06
CA ASP A 312 -17.07 20.75 -8.30
C ASP A 312 -18.12 21.27 -9.29
N GLY A 313 -19.40 20.90 -9.12
CA GLY A 313 -20.49 21.30 -10.01
C GLY A 313 -20.23 20.98 -11.48
N SER A 314 -20.20 22.01 -12.32
CA SER A 314 -19.91 21.89 -13.76
C SER A 314 -18.42 21.75 -14.10
N SER A 315 -17.51 21.96 -13.14
CA SER A 315 -16.05 21.88 -13.33
C SER A 315 -15.55 20.42 -13.30
N ARG A 316 -16.21 19.51 -14.01
CA ARG A 316 -15.86 18.08 -13.99
C ARG A 316 -14.64 17.76 -14.85
N MET A 317 -13.95 16.68 -14.49
CA MET A 317 -12.87 16.13 -15.31
C MET A 317 -13.41 15.13 -16.32
N GLU A 318 -13.00 15.31 -17.57
CA GLU A 318 -13.19 14.34 -18.65
C GLU A 318 -12.19 13.19 -18.53
N VAL A 319 -12.53 12.02 -19.06
CA VAL A 319 -11.64 10.83 -19.03
C VAL A 319 -10.25 11.15 -19.60
N SER A 320 -10.19 11.89 -20.71
CA SER A 320 -8.92 12.29 -21.34
C SER A 320 -8.02 13.17 -20.45
N LYS A 321 -8.61 13.93 -19.51
CA LYS A 321 -7.86 14.72 -18.52
C LYS A 321 -7.42 13.86 -17.33
N ILE A 322 -8.26 12.91 -16.91
CA ILE A 322 -7.93 11.95 -15.86
C ILE A 322 -6.69 11.14 -16.27
N LEU A 323 -6.71 10.55 -17.47
CA LEU A 323 -5.62 9.70 -17.98
C LEU A 323 -4.29 10.43 -18.22
N LYS A 324 -4.26 11.76 -18.12
CA LYS A 324 -3.07 12.62 -18.27
C LYS A 324 -2.75 13.40 -16.99
N ALA A 325 -3.42 13.08 -15.90
CA ALA A 325 -3.23 13.76 -14.63
C ALA A 325 -1.83 13.53 -14.08
N ARG A 326 -1.32 14.53 -13.35
CA ARG A 326 0.01 14.59 -12.75
C ARG A 326 -0.11 15.02 -11.31
N TYR A 327 0.89 14.72 -10.50
CA TYR A 327 0.93 15.15 -9.11
C TYR A 327 0.94 16.68 -8.99
N GLY A 328 0.38 17.19 -7.90
CA GLY A 328 0.33 18.62 -7.59
C GLY A 328 -1.07 19.19 -7.36
N ASP A 329 -2.13 18.49 -7.76
CA ASP A 329 -3.52 18.83 -7.44
C ASP A 329 -4.30 17.58 -6.99
N PHE A 330 -5.01 17.67 -5.88
CA PHE A 330 -5.84 16.57 -5.37
C PHE A 330 -7.16 16.39 -6.13
N LYS A 331 -7.49 17.27 -7.10
CA LYS A 331 -8.72 17.14 -7.89
C LYS A 331 -8.82 15.82 -8.64
N PHE A 332 -7.75 15.39 -9.29
CA PHE A 332 -7.82 14.18 -10.12
C PHE A 332 -8.03 12.89 -9.30
N TYR A 333 -7.68 12.86 -8.02
CA TYR A 333 -7.79 11.69 -7.15
C TYR A 333 -9.23 11.18 -7.09
N ARG A 334 -10.20 12.07 -6.78
CA ARG A 334 -11.62 11.72 -6.69
C ARG A 334 -12.20 11.27 -8.02
N TYR A 335 -11.79 11.88 -9.14
CA TYR A 335 -12.24 11.48 -10.47
C TYR A 335 -11.62 10.16 -10.91
N SER A 336 -10.35 9.93 -10.61
CA SER A 336 -9.64 8.68 -10.92
C SER A 336 -10.25 7.52 -10.12
N GLY A 337 -10.48 7.70 -8.81
CA GLY A 337 -11.15 6.68 -7.98
C GLY A 337 -12.56 6.34 -8.46
N SER A 338 -13.37 7.35 -8.82
CA SER A 338 -14.69 7.11 -9.43
C SER A 338 -14.59 6.48 -10.83
N PHE A 339 -13.55 6.78 -11.61
CA PHE A 339 -13.32 6.16 -12.91
C PHE A 339 -12.95 4.68 -12.77
N PHE A 340 -12.11 4.31 -11.80
CA PHE A 340 -11.87 2.91 -11.46
C PHE A 340 -13.15 2.18 -11.03
N ASN A 341 -14.02 2.81 -10.24
CA ASN A 341 -15.32 2.20 -9.91
C ASN A 341 -16.21 2.02 -11.15
N TYR A 342 -16.21 3.00 -12.07
CA TYR A 342 -16.89 2.87 -13.36
C TYR A 342 -16.33 1.73 -14.20
N LEU A 343 -15.00 1.64 -14.34
CA LEU A 343 -14.35 0.57 -15.09
C LEU A 343 -14.68 -0.79 -14.47
N TYR A 344 -14.58 -0.90 -13.16
CA TYR A 344 -14.96 -2.09 -12.41
C TYR A 344 -16.44 -2.45 -12.61
N THR A 345 -17.34 -1.47 -12.71
CA THR A 345 -18.77 -1.74 -12.87
C THR A 345 -19.11 -2.15 -14.32
N TYR A 346 -18.61 -1.42 -15.31
CA TYR A 346 -19.09 -1.48 -16.70
C TYR A 346 -18.05 -1.88 -17.75
N LYS A 347 -16.75 -1.83 -17.43
CA LYS A 347 -15.61 -2.05 -18.36
C LYS A 347 -14.53 -2.93 -17.72
N LYS A 348 -14.94 -4.06 -17.11
CA LYS A 348 -14.05 -4.95 -16.36
C LYS A 348 -12.94 -5.55 -17.22
N ASP A 349 -13.23 -5.77 -18.50
CA ASP A 349 -12.28 -6.16 -19.55
C ASP A 349 -11.14 -5.13 -19.69
N ILE A 350 -11.47 -3.85 -19.85
CA ILE A 350 -10.48 -2.76 -19.94
C ILE A 350 -9.64 -2.70 -18.66
N LEU A 351 -10.29 -2.80 -17.49
CA LEU A 351 -9.58 -2.77 -16.19
C LEU A 351 -8.59 -3.93 -16.05
N ARG A 352 -9.01 -5.15 -16.41
CA ARG A 352 -8.15 -6.33 -16.45
C ARG A 352 -6.96 -6.11 -17.38
N ASP A 353 -7.19 -5.58 -18.57
CA ASP A 353 -6.15 -5.40 -19.59
C ASP A 353 -5.13 -4.33 -19.15
N LEU A 354 -5.57 -3.25 -18.51
CA LEU A 354 -4.66 -2.26 -17.89
C LEU A 354 -3.76 -2.91 -16.83
N ILE A 355 -4.33 -3.73 -15.95
CA ILE A 355 -3.57 -4.41 -14.89
C ILE A 355 -2.59 -5.43 -15.48
N SER A 356 -3.05 -6.23 -16.45
CA SER A 356 -2.21 -7.24 -17.10
C SER A 356 -1.02 -6.59 -17.81
N THR A 357 -1.24 -5.52 -18.59
CA THR A 357 -0.16 -4.85 -19.33
C THR A 357 0.90 -4.26 -18.41
N LEU A 358 0.52 -3.70 -17.26
CA LEU A 358 1.49 -3.24 -16.24
C LEU A 358 2.24 -4.41 -15.59
N ARG A 359 1.52 -5.48 -15.23
CA ARG A 359 2.13 -6.67 -14.61
C ARG A 359 3.12 -7.38 -15.53
N ASP A 360 2.85 -7.37 -16.83
CA ASP A 360 3.73 -7.93 -17.85
C ASP A 360 4.84 -6.95 -18.29
N SER A 361 4.92 -5.76 -17.68
CA SER A 361 5.83 -4.67 -18.10
C SER A 361 5.66 -4.25 -19.57
N ASN A 362 4.49 -4.49 -20.16
CA ASN A 362 4.16 -4.17 -21.55
C ASN A 362 3.63 -2.73 -21.68
N LEU A 363 4.54 -1.76 -21.53
CA LEU A 363 4.19 -0.33 -21.56
C LEU A 363 3.63 0.13 -22.91
N GLN A 364 4.01 -0.52 -24.01
CA GLN A 364 3.47 -0.20 -25.33
C GLN A 364 1.96 -0.53 -25.42
N ALA A 365 1.57 -1.71 -24.93
CA ALA A 365 0.16 -2.09 -24.88
C ALA A 365 -0.62 -1.24 -23.88
N PHE A 366 -0.01 -0.90 -22.74
CA PHE A 366 -0.60 0.03 -21.78
C PHE A 366 -0.88 1.40 -22.42
N ASP A 367 0.14 2.03 -23.02
CA ASP A 367 0.01 3.34 -23.68
C ASP A 367 -1.03 3.33 -24.82
N TYR A 368 -1.14 2.20 -25.53
CA TYR A 368 -2.20 2.00 -26.53
C TYR A 368 -3.60 2.03 -25.90
N LEU A 369 -3.83 1.32 -24.79
CA LEU A 369 -5.12 1.36 -24.07
C LEU A 369 -5.46 2.77 -23.58
N ILE A 370 -4.46 3.50 -23.06
CA ILE A 370 -4.63 4.91 -22.66
C ILE A 370 -5.06 5.77 -23.85
N ALA A 371 -4.40 5.63 -25.01
CA ALA A 371 -4.72 6.38 -26.21
C ALA A 371 -6.16 6.10 -26.69
N GLN A 372 -6.58 4.82 -26.70
CA GLN A 372 -7.94 4.43 -27.06
C GLN A 372 -8.97 5.06 -26.11
N MET A 373 -8.81 4.89 -24.80
CA MET A 373 -9.74 5.46 -23.82
C MET A 373 -9.77 6.98 -23.86
N SER A 374 -8.63 7.64 -24.10
CA SER A 374 -8.56 9.10 -24.19
C SER A 374 -9.29 9.68 -25.41
N GLN A 375 -9.48 8.89 -26.47
CA GLN A 375 -10.16 9.31 -27.71
C GLN A 375 -11.62 8.85 -27.76
N ASP A 376 -12.04 7.94 -26.88
CA ASP A 376 -13.40 7.40 -26.83
C ASP A 376 -14.39 8.38 -26.18
N THR A 377 -15.14 9.08 -27.03
CA THR A 377 -16.18 10.04 -26.61
C THR A 377 -17.38 9.34 -25.97
N TRP A 378 -17.67 8.09 -26.32
CA TRP A 378 -18.76 7.30 -25.74
C TRP A 378 -18.41 6.83 -24.33
N LEU A 379 -17.17 6.37 -24.12
CA LEU A 379 -16.65 6.06 -22.79
C LEU A 379 -16.78 7.26 -21.85
N ASN A 380 -16.33 8.43 -22.30
CA ASN A 380 -16.44 9.65 -21.52
C ASN A 380 -17.91 10.02 -21.23
N THR A 381 -18.78 9.99 -22.25
CA THR A 381 -20.21 10.29 -22.07
C THR A 381 -20.86 9.32 -21.07
N SER A 382 -20.53 8.04 -21.14
CA SER A 382 -21.02 7.02 -20.22
C SER A 382 -20.49 7.24 -18.79
N PHE A 383 -19.22 7.62 -18.65
CA PHE A 383 -18.63 7.95 -17.36
C PHE A 383 -19.27 9.21 -16.74
N GLN A 384 -19.51 10.27 -17.50
CA GLN A 384 -20.19 11.47 -16.98
C GLN A 384 -21.61 11.16 -16.49
N LYS A 385 -22.37 10.30 -17.20
CA LYS A 385 -23.68 9.82 -16.74
C LYS A 385 -23.60 8.99 -15.45
N TYR A 386 -22.53 8.21 -15.30
CA TYR A 386 -22.27 7.48 -14.07
C TYR A 386 -21.95 8.42 -12.90
N LEU A 387 -21.17 9.48 -13.12
CA LEU A 387 -20.97 10.53 -12.12
C LEU A 387 -22.29 11.21 -11.73
N ASP A 388 -23.18 11.49 -12.69
CA ASP A 388 -24.52 12.01 -12.38
C ASP A 388 -25.34 11.07 -11.51
N TYR A 389 -25.23 9.76 -11.75
CA TYR A 389 -25.88 8.75 -10.90
C TYR A 389 -25.31 8.78 -9.48
N LEU A 390 -23.98 8.81 -9.33
CA LEU A 390 -23.35 8.89 -8.02
C LEU A 390 -23.74 10.15 -7.26
N VAL A 391 -23.65 11.32 -7.89
CA VAL A 391 -24.00 12.61 -7.27
C VAL A 391 -25.47 12.63 -6.84
N ARG A 392 -26.40 12.18 -7.69
CA ARG A 392 -27.83 12.08 -7.33
C ARG A 392 -28.09 11.17 -6.12
N ASN A 393 -27.22 10.22 -5.87
CA ASN A 393 -27.35 9.25 -4.78
C ASN A 393 -26.32 9.46 -3.65
N VAL A 394 -25.62 10.60 -3.62
CA VAL A 394 -24.50 10.83 -2.68
C VAL A 394 -24.90 10.67 -1.21
N ASN A 395 -26.15 11.02 -0.88
CA ASN A 395 -26.67 10.89 0.48
C ASN A 395 -26.87 9.42 0.92
N ASN A 396 -26.97 8.49 -0.03
CA ASN A 396 -27.08 7.05 0.23
C ASN A 396 -25.71 6.35 0.26
N LEU A 397 -24.64 7.04 -0.12
CA LEU A 397 -23.28 6.50 -0.03
C LEU A 397 -22.78 6.59 1.41
N THR A 398 -21.81 5.75 1.74
CA THR A 398 -21.10 5.77 3.02
C THR A 398 -19.60 5.65 2.77
N ASP A 399 -18.82 6.06 3.77
CA ASP A 399 -17.38 5.81 3.78
C ASP A 399 -17.11 4.54 4.59
N PRO A 400 -16.05 3.78 4.26
CA PRO A 400 -15.74 2.51 4.89
C PRO A 400 -15.50 2.68 6.40
N SER A 401 -16.06 1.76 7.19
CA SER A 401 -15.84 1.66 8.62
C SER A 401 -15.86 0.20 9.02
N THR A 402 -14.77 -0.26 9.62
CA THR A 402 -14.59 -1.66 10.01
C THR A 402 -14.75 -1.81 11.51
N THR A 403 -15.36 -2.91 11.93
CA THR A 403 -15.34 -3.35 13.32
C THR A 403 -14.41 -4.54 13.46
N ALA A 404 -13.67 -4.63 14.56
CA ALA A 404 -12.86 -5.81 14.82
C ALA A 404 -13.75 -6.98 15.34
N PRO A 405 -13.44 -8.23 14.97
CA PRO A 405 -14.07 -9.40 15.58
C PRO A 405 -13.75 -9.49 17.07
N ASP A 406 -14.68 -10.06 17.83
CA ASP A 406 -14.43 -10.51 19.19
C ASP A 406 -13.62 -11.82 19.17
N LEU A 407 -12.29 -11.69 19.13
CA LEU A 407 -11.36 -12.81 19.06
C LEU A 407 -11.43 -13.74 20.28
N ALA A 408 -11.90 -13.25 21.43
CA ALA A 408 -12.00 -14.03 22.66
C ALA A 408 -13.19 -15.00 22.62
N ASN A 409 -14.24 -14.66 21.87
CA ASN A 409 -15.49 -15.40 21.82
C ASN A 409 -15.76 -16.09 20.47
N LEU A 410 -14.70 -16.52 19.78
CA LEU A 410 -14.84 -17.26 18.52
C LEU A 410 -15.34 -18.70 18.75
N SER A 411 -16.23 -19.18 17.87
CA SER A 411 -16.84 -20.52 17.98
C SER A 411 -15.82 -21.66 17.91
N THR A 412 -14.70 -21.47 17.22
CA THR A 412 -13.61 -22.44 17.16
C THR A 412 -12.26 -21.80 16.82
N ASN A 413 -11.18 -22.47 17.21
CA ASN A 413 -9.80 -22.14 16.84
C ASN A 413 -9.12 -23.24 15.98
N ASP A 414 -9.86 -24.28 15.56
CA ASP A 414 -9.35 -25.38 14.75
C ASP A 414 -9.79 -25.26 13.28
N PRO A 415 -8.85 -25.04 12.33
CA PRO A 415 -9.16 -25.06 10.90
C PRO A 415 -9.85 -26.33 10.41
N LYS A 416 -9.73 -27.48 11.09
CA LYS A 416 -10.45 -28.70 10.73
C LYS A 416 -11.95 -28.57 10.98
N VAL A 417 -12.36 -27.88 12.06
CA VAL A 417 -13.77 -27.57 12.33
C VAL A 417 -14.28 -26.63 11.26
N ILE A 418 -13.56 -25.54 10.97
CA ILE A 418 -13.88 -24.61 9.88
C ILE A 418 -14.09 -25.36 8.55
N ARG A 419 -13.17 -26.26 8.20
CA ARG A 419 -13.27 -27.10 7.00
C ARG A 419 -14.54 -27.94 6.95
N SER A 420 -15.01 -28.45 8.09
CA SER A 420 -16.22 -29.27 8.13
C SER A 420 -17.46 -28.48 7.71
N PHE A 421 -17.51 -27.17 7.99
CA PHE A 421 -18.59 -26.29 7.56
C PHE A 421 -18.49 -25.95 6.08
N PHE A 422 -17.30 -25.63 5.57
CA PHE A 422 -17.08 -25.48 4.12
C PHE A 422 -17.55 -26.71 3.36
N ARG A 423 -17.22 -27.91 3.83
CA ARG A 423 -17.58 -29.15 3.12
C ARG A 423 -19.07 -29.49 3.12
N LYS A 424 -19.90 -28.77 3.88
CA LYS A 424 -21.36 -28.86 3.82
C LYS A 424 -21.94 -28.02 2.69
N THR A 425 -21.21 -27.04 2.16
CA THR A 425 -21.67 -26.19 1.07
C THR A 425 -21.31 -26.79 -0.28
N HIS A 426 -22.08 -26.47 -1.32
CA HIS A 426 -21.84 -26.97 -2.67
C HIS A 426 -20.46 -26.55 -3.21
N SER A 427 -20.14 -25.25 -3.14
CA SER A 427 -18.86 -24.70 -3.59
C SER A 427 -17.67 -25.07 -2.66
N GLY A 428 -17.95 -25.50 -1.43
CA GLY A 428 -16.95 -25.84 -0.42
C GLY A 428 -16.68 -27.35 -0.24
N ALA A 429 -17.37 -28.23 -0.99
CA ALA A 429 -17.35 -29.68 -0.78
C ALA A 429 -15.95 -30.31 -0.74
N LYS A 430 -14.98 -29.75 -1.49
CA LYS A 430 -13.58 -30.21 -1.54
C LYS A 430 -12.60 -29.29 -0.82
N ALA A 431 -13.09 -28.36 -0.01
CA ALA A 431 -12.25 -27.37 0.65
C ALA A 431 -11.16 -28.02 1.50
N LYS A 432 -9.97 -27.41 1.44
CA LYS A 432 -8.81 -27.71 2.29
C LYS A 432 -8.54 -26.49 3.15
N CYS A 433 -8.51 -26.66 4.47
CA CYS A 433 -8.25 -25.57 5.39
C CYS A 433 -6.99 -25.79 6.23
N THR A 434 -6.24 -24.72 6.41
CA THR A 434 -5.00 -24.64 7.19
C THR A 434 -5.00 -23.40 8.08
N THR A 435 -3.99 -23.28 8.93
CA THR A 435 -3.68 -22.01 9.61
C THR A 435 -2.82 -21.17 8.68
N ALA A 436 -3.27 -19.96 8.39
CA ALA A 436 -2.61 -19.02 7.48
C ALA A 436 -1.57 -18.16 8.21
N ALA A 437 -1.92 -17.74 9.45
CA ALA A 437 -1.08 -16.93 10.31
C ALA A 437 -1.29 -17.27 11.79
N PHE A 438 -0.28 -17.04 12.62
CA PHE A 438 -0.31 -17.22 14.08
C PHE A 438 -0.23 -15.87 14.83
N GLY A 439 -0.28 -15.90 16.16
CA GLY A 439 -0.16 -14.72 17.03
C GLY A 439 -1.50 -14.03 17.34
N LEU A 440 -1.44 -12.71 17.59
CA LEU A 440 -2.54 -11.86 18.10
C LEU A 440 -3.81 -11.89 17.24
N ASN A 441 -3.66 -12.06 15.92
CA ASN A 441 -4.73 -12.26 14.95
C ASN A 441 -4.46 -13.51 14.13
N SER A 442 -4.48 -14.68 14.79
CA SER A 442 -4.32 -15.93 14.07
C SER A 442 -5.43 -16.08 13.02
N ARG A 443 -5.16 -16.75 11.91
CA ARG A 443 -6.12 -16.87 10.80
C ARG A 443 -6.21 -18.29 10.26
N PHE A 444 -7.38 -18.69 9.81
CA PHE A 444 -7.52 -19.84 8.93
C PHE A 444 -7.39 -19.41 7.47
N SER A 445 -7.00 -20.34 6.60
CA SER A 445 -7.13 -20.23 5.13
C SER A 445 -7.81 -21.48 4.62
N CYS A 446 -8.95 -21.32 3.94
CA CYS A 446 -9.72 -22.39 3.30
C CYS A 446 -9.71 -22.18 1.79
N ARG A 447 -9.29 -23.20 1.04
CA ARG A 447 -9.09 -23.12 -0.40
C ARG A 447 -9.77 -24.25 -1.14
N GLY A 448 -10.12 -24.00 -2.39
CA GLY A 448 -10.74 -24.97 -3.27
C GLY A 448 -10.92 -24.45 -4.69
N LEU A 449 -11.75 -25.13 -5.46
CA LEU A 449 -12.16 -24.72 -6.81
C LEU A 449 -13.62 -24.29 -6.78
N ILE A 450 -13.92 -23.21 -7.47
CA ILE A 450 -15.28 -22.73 -7.71
C ILE A 450 -15.58 -22.76 -9.21
N PHE A 451 -16.81 -23.13 -9.55
CA PHE A 451 -17.26 -23.28 -10.94
C PHE A 451 -18.41 -22.33 -11.22
N GLY A 452 -18.32 -21.64 -12.35
CA GLY A 452 -19.40 -20.81 -12.85
C GLY A 452 -20.40 -21.59 -13.69
N ASN A 453 -21.38 -20.87 -14.19
CA ASN A 453 -22.43 -21.39 -15.08
C ASN A 453 -21.86 -21.68 -16.46
N VAL A 454 -22.42 -22.69 -17.13
CA VAL A 454 -22.04 -23.04 -18.51
C VAL A 454 -22.54 -21.94 -19.44
N VAL A 455 -21.68 -21.46 -20.33
CA VAL A 455 -21.94 -20.41 -21.32
C VAL A 455 -21.67 -20.91 -22.73
N SER A 456 -22.27 -20.28 -23.74
CA SER A 456 -22.06 -20.63 -25.16
C SER A 456 -20.68 -20.22 -25.69
N SER A 457 -20.12 -19.14 -25.16
CA SER A 457 -18.79 -18.64 -25.53
C SER A 457 -18.06 -18.06 -24.31
N PRO A 458 -16.72 -18.15 -24.25
CA PRO A 458 -15.94 -17.55 -23.16
C PRO A 458 -16.09 -16.01 -23.14
N ASP A 459 -16.60 -15.47 -22.05
CA ASP A 459 -16.57 -14.03 -21.74
C ASP A 459 -16.07 -13.83 -20.32
N TRP A 460 -14.92 -13.16 -20.18
CA TRP A 460 -14.25 -13.02 -18.90
C TRP A 460 -15.05 -12.14 -17.92
N SER A 461 -15.67 -11.06 -18.39
CA SER A 461 -16.40 -10.12 -17.54
C SER A 461 -17.64 -10.77 -16.91
N THR A 462 -18.40 -11.53 -17.71
CA THR A 462 -19.55 -12.32 -17.26
C THR A 462 -19.12 -13.43 -16.31
N ALA A 463 -18.05 -14.15 -16.66
CA ALA A 463 -17.50 -15.21 -15.80
C ALA A 463 -17.02 -14.67 -14.46
N TRP A 464 -16.35 -13.52 -14.44
CA TRP A 464 -15.91 -12.86 -13.22
C TRP A 464 -17.10 -12.50 -12.34
N SER A 465 -18.13 -11.91 -12.92
CA SER A 465 -19.34 -11.50 -12.17
C SER A 465 -20.09 -12.70 -11.59
N ASP A 466 -20.21 -13.79 -12.35
CA ASP A 466 -20.82 -15.04 -11.87
C ASP A 466 -20.01 -15.70 -10.74
N LEU A 467 -18.69 -15.81 -10.90
CA LEU A 467 -17.81 -16.38 -9.88
C LEU A 467 -17.77 -15.54 -8.61
N ASN A 468 -17.75 -14.20 -8.74
CA ASN A 468 -17.83 -13.27 -7.60
C ASN A 468 -19.16 -13.44 -6.85
N SER A 469 -20.28 -13.53 -7.57
CA SER A 469 -21.60 -13.80 -6.99
C SER A 469 -21.65 -15.13 -6.25
N LYS A 470 -21.16 -16.22 -6.87
CA LYS A 470 -21.09 -17.54 -6.22
C LYS A 470 -20.16 -17.57 -5.00
N MET A 471 -19.08 -16.79 -5.02
CA MET A 471 -18.21 -16.62 -3.86
C MET A 471 -18.94 -15.91 -2.72
N ASN A 472 -19.65 -14.82 -3.02
CA ASN A 472 -20.47 -14.12 -2.04
C ASN A 472 -21.60 -15.02 -1.48
N ASN A 473 -22.21 -15.86 -2.30
CA ASN A 473 -23.19 -16.85 -1.81
C ASN A 473 -22.55 -17.87 -0.85
N LEU A 474 -21.38 -18.42 -1.19
CA LEU A 474 -20.64 -19.32 -0.29
C LEU A 474 -20.35 -18.65 1.06
N MET A 475 -19.89 -17.41 1.05
CA MET A 475 -19.63 -16.65 2.28
C MET A 475 -20.91 -16.48 3.10
N SER A 476 -22.05 -16.15 2.46
CA SER A 476 -23.35 -16.01 3.14
C SER A 476 -23.86 -17.33 3.73
N ASP A 477 -23.72 -18.44 3.02
CA ASP A 477 -24.06 -19.78 3.54
C ASP A 477 -23.26 -20.11 4.80
N LEU A 478 -21.97 -19.74 4.82
CA LEU A 478 -21.09 -19.97 5.95
C LEU A 478 -21.39 -19.05 7.13
N GLU A 479 -21.65 -17.77 6.92
CA GLU A 479 -22.08 -16.84 7.96
C GLU A 479 -23.36 -17.31 8.67
N ASN A 480 -24.28 -17.92 7.92
CA ASN A 480 -25.54 -18.48 8.44
C ASN A 480 -25.38 -19.87 9.09
N SER A 481 -24.16 -20.42 9.17
CA SER A 481 -23.92 -21.75 9.75
C SER A 481 -23.90 -21.80 11.28
N GLY A 482 -23.98 -20.63 11.95
CA GLY A 482 -23.88 -20.50 13.41
C GLY A 482 -22.44 -20.40 13.94
N VAL A 483 -21.43 -20.45 13.08
CA VAL A 483 -20.01 -20.28 13.43
C VAL A 483 -19.59 -18.83 13.20
N ASN A 484 -19.31 -18.09 14.27
CA ASN A 484 -19.05 -16.65 14.18
C ASN A 484 -17.69 -16.29 13.54
N ASN A 485 -16.76 -17.24 13.39
CA ASN A 485 -15.51 -17.04 12.65
C ASN A 485 -15.74 -16.58 11.20
N PHE A 486 -16.92 -16.85 10.62
CA PHE A 486 -17.23 -16.52 9.23
C PHE A 486 -17.68 -15.07 9.01
N LYS A 487 -18.07 -14.34 10.07
CA LYS A 487 -18.56 -12.95 9.96
C LYS A 487 -17.49 -11.99 9.43
N ASP A 488 -16.23 -12.24 9.78
CA ASP A 488 -15.06 -11.42 9.41
C ASP A 488 -14.15 -12.17 8.42
N MET A 489 -14.72 -13.14 7.70
CA MET A 489 -14.03 -13.88 6.64
C MET A 489 -13.99 -13.04 5.37
N ASN A 490 -12.85 -13.06 4.70
CA ASN A 490 -12.65 -12.44 3.39
C ASN A 490 -12.24 -13.51 2.39
N CYS A 491 -12.84 -13.49 1.21
CA CYS A 491 -12.53 -14.45 0.15
C CYS A 491 -12.00 -13.76 -1.09
N ARG A 492 -11.15 -14.45 -1.83
CA ARG A 492 -10.57 -14.06 -3.12
C ARG A 492 -10.69 -15.21 -4.12
N ILE A 493 -10.82 -14.88 -5.39
CA ILE A 493 -10.80 -15.82 -6.52
C ILE A 493 -9.49 -15.64 -7.29
N GLY A 494 -8.97 -16.74 -7.85
CA GLY A 494 -7.81 -16.72 -8.73
C GLY A 494 -8.19 -16.47 -10.19
N GLU A 495 -7.23 -16.77 -11.06
CA GLU A 495 -7.37 -16.63 -12.50
C GLU A 495 -8.54 -17.46 -13.05
N ILE A 496 -9.32 -16.86 -13.94
CA ILE A 496 -10.51 -17.48 -14.51
C ILE A 496 -10.12 -18.29 -15.74
N ARG A 497 -10.44 -19.58 -15.70
CA ARG A 497 -10.16 -20.54 -16.78
C ARG A 497 -11.44 -21.09 -17.35
N PHE A 498 -11.48 -21.26 -18.66
CA PHE A 498 -12.63 -21.83 -19.36
C PHE A 498 -12.37 -23.28 -19.75
N ARG A 499 -13.17 -24.20 -19.19
CA ARG A 499 -13.22 -25.59 -19.65
C ARG A 499 -14.18 -25.68 -20.83
N LYS A 500 -13.66 -25.99 -22.01
CA LYS A 500 -14.46 -26.11 -23.24
C LYS A 500 -15.10 -27.50 -23.31
N TYR A 501 -16.39 -27.55 -23.62
CA TYR A 501 -17.16 -28.76 -23.89
C TYR A 501 -17.98 -28.57 -25.16
N LEU A 502 -17.52 -29.16 -26.28
CA LEU A 502 -18.15 -29.03 -27.60
C LEU A 502 -18.44 -27.55 -27.94
N ASN A 503 -19.71 -27.14 -27.86
CA ASN A 503 -20.20 -25.79 -28.18
C ASN A 503 -20.43 -24.91 -26.94
N THR A 504 -19.88 -25.29 -25.79
CA THR A 504 -20.03 -24.56 -24.52
C THR A 504 -18.71 -24.41 -23.81
N ALA A 505 -18.64 -23.48 -22.87
CA ALA A 505 -17.52 -23.29 -21.96
C ALA A 505 -18.02 -23.13 -20.53
N GLN A 506 -17.30 -23.68 -19.56
CA GLN A 506 -17.57 -23.48 -18.14
C GLN A 506 -16.39 -22.74 -17.49
N PRO A 507 -16.59 -21.54 -16.93
CA PRO A 507 -15.56 -20.86 -16.19
C PRO A 507 -15.31 -21.53 -14.84
N SER A 508 -14.06 -21.52 -14.40
CA SER A 508 -13.62 -22.03 -13.10
C SER A 508 -12.44 -21.20 -12.60
N ALA A 509 -12.33 -21.08 -11.28
CA ALA A 509 -11.19 -20.43 -10.64
C ALA A 509 -10.87 -21.14 -9.31
N ILE A 510 -9.63 -21.05 -8.86
CA ILE A 510 -9.32 -21.33 -7.45
C ILE A 510 -9.96 -20.27 -6.56
N TYR A 511 -10.23 -20.60 -5.30
CA TYR A 511 -10.55 -19.62 -4.28
C TYR A 511 -9.72 -19.81 -3.03
N SER A 512 -9.57 -18.71 -2.29
CA SER A 512 -9.03 -18.71 -0.93
C SER A 512 -9.89 -17.82 -0.05
N CYS A 513 -10.29 -18.34 1.10
CA CYS A 513 -11.05 -17.63 2.12
C CYS A 513 -10.27 -17.61 3.43
N GLU A 514 -10.10 -16.44 4.04
CA GLU A 514 -9.37 -16.25 5.29
C GLU A 514 -10.21 -15.51 6.32
N GLY A 515 -10.26 -16.02 7.54
CA GLY A 515 -10.99 -15.42 8.65
C GLY A 515 -10.27 -15.60 9.99
N PRO A 516 -10.77 -14.93 11.03
CA PRO A 516 -10.13 -14.90 12.34
C PRO A 516 -10.16 -16.27 13.05
N LEU A 517 -9.09 -16.53 13.78
CA LEU A 517 -8.96 -17.53 14.83
C LEU A 517 -8.47 -16.81 16.10
N ALA A 518 -8.79 -17.36 17.27
CA ALA A 518 -8.23 -16.88 18.53
C ALA A 518 -6.70 -17.01 18.55
N TYR A 519 -6.02 -16.33 19.47
CA TYR A 519 -4.56 -16.37 19.60
C TYR A 519 -4.01 -17.80 19.54
N ARG A 520 -2.99 -18.02 18.70
CA ARG A 520 -2.25 -19.28 18.63
C ARG A 520 -0.75 -18.99 18.75
N PRO A 521 -0.02 -19.74 19.60
CA PRO A 521 1.43 -19.67 19.62
C PRO A 521 2.01 -19.96 18.24
N GLN A 522 3.10 -19.27 17.90
CA GLN A 522 3.81 -19.54 16.66
C GLN A 522 4.29 -21.00 16.65
N ALA A 523 3.99 -21.71 15.57
CA ALA A 523 4.49 -23.06 15.36
C ALA A 523 5.83 -23.02 14.61
N SER A 524 6.83 -23.77 15.08
CA SER A 524 8.06 -24.00 14.31
C SER A 524 7.72 -24.75 13.02
N TYR A 525 8.09 -24.18 11.88
CA TYR A 525 7.86 -24.78 10.57
C TYR A 525 8.97 -25.80 10.27
N ARG A 526 8.60 -27.07 10.05
CA ARG A 526 9.56 -28.16 9.80
C ARG A 526 9.87 -28.30 8.31
N HIS A 527 10.97 -27.70 7.88
CA HIS A 527 11.48 -27.83 6.51
C HIS A 527 12.20 -29.17 6.29
N PRO A 528 12.27 -29.68 5.04
CA PRO A 528 11.46 -29.30 3.88
C PRO A 528 10.11 -30.05 3.84
N ARG A 529 9.87 -31.01 4.75
CA ARG A 529 8.69 -31.90 4.74
C ARG A 529 7.36 -31.15 4.73
N ARG A 530 7.27 -30.06 5.51
CA ARG A 530 6.05 -29.25 5.58
C ARG A 530 5.80 -28.49 4.28
N SER A 531 6.84 -27.94 3.66
CA SER A 531 6.75 -27.31 2.34
C SER A 531 6.30 -28.32 1.27
N GLN A 532 6.88 -29.52 1.25
CA GLN A 532 6.45 -30.58 0.33
C GLN A 532 4.96 -30.91 0.52
N THR A 533 4.51 -31.04 1.77
CA THR A 533 3.09 -31.29 2.08
C THR A 533 2.20 -30.15 1.58
N ASP A 534 2.62 -28.91 1.75
CA ASP A 534 1.86 -27.74 1.31
C ASP A 534 1.82 -27.69 -0.25
N PHE A 535 2.94 -27.92 -0.94
CA PHE A 535 3.00 -28.04 -2.41
C PHE A 535 2.11 -29.15 -2.96
N GLN A 536 2.21 -30.35 -2.42
CA GLN A 536 1.39 -31.51 -2.80
C GLN A 536 -0.11 -31.34 -2.49
N ASN A 537 -0.47 -30.34 -1.67
CA ASN A 537 -1.86 -30.02 -1.38
C ASN A 537 -2.51 -29.03 -2.35
N THR A 538 -1.81 -28.53 -3.36
CA THR A 538 -2.36 -27.68 -4.43
C THR A 538 -2.90 -28.51 -5.59
N ARG A 539 -3.57 -27.89 -6.57
CA ARG A 539 -4.05 -28.58 -7.78
C ARG A 539 -2.89 -29.02 -8.67
N VAL A 540 -1.91 -28.15 -8.86
CA VAL A 540 -0.79 -28.36 -9.79
C VAL A 540 0.37 -29.10 -9.10
N GLY A 541 0.61 -28.83 -7.83
CA GLY A 541 1.80 -29.28 -7.10
C GLY A 541 1.77 -30.72 -6.58
N VAL A 542 0.83 -31.57 -6.99
CA VAL A 542 0.64 -32.95 -6.45
C VAL A 542 1.91 -33.79 -6.49
N HIS A 543 2.79 -33.57 -7.47
CA HIS A 543 4.04 -34.29 -7.66
C HIS A 543 5.28 -33.48 -7.25
N SER A 544 5.11 -32.44 -6.43
CA SER A 544 6.23 -31.61 -6.01
C SER A 544 7.18 -32.35 -5.07
N THR A 545 8.45 -32.03 -5.19
CA THR A 545 9.53 -32.52 -4.32
C THR A 545 10.27 -31.31 -3.75
N CYS A 546 10.43 -31.26 -2.42
CA CYS A 546 11.10 -30.14 -1.77
C CYS A 546 12.34 -30.58 -0.99
N PHE A 547 13.37 -29.76 -1.03
CA PHE A 547 14.63 -29.98 -0.37
C PHE A 547 15.19 -28.66 0.18
N GLU A 548 16.05 -28.77 1.19
CA GLU A 548 16.74 -27.62 1.77
C GLU A 548 17.96 -27.29 0.92
N ASN A 549 18.14 -26.00 0.62
CA ASN A 549 19.30 -25.54 -0.13
C ASN A 549 20.48 -25.33 0.83
N LYS A 550 21.56 -26.10 0.63
CA LYS A 550 22.75 -26.07 1.51
C LYS A 550 23.68 -24.90 1.26
N SER A 551 23.50 -24.14 0.17
CA SER A 551 24.39 -23.01 -0.16
C SER A 551 23.99 -21.70 0.51
N ASN A 552 22.70 -21.54 0.86
CA ASN A 552 22.15 -20.37 1.54
C ASN A 552 21.34 -20.89 2.74
N ASP A 553 22.00 -21.05 3.89
CA ASP A 553 21.38 -21.58 5.12
C ASP A 553 19.98 -20.97 5.36
N LYS A 554 18.95 -21.79 5.08
CA LYS A 554 17.49 -21.65 5.33
C LYS A 554 16.55 -21.57 4.11
N ASP A 555 17.03 -21.50 2.87
CA ASP A 555 16.13 -21.48 1.70
C ASP A 555 15.61 -22.89 1.37
N THR A 556 14.30 -23.04 1.15
CA THR A 556 13.72 -24.30 0.67
C THR A 556 13.39 -24.19 -0.81
N THR A 557 13.84 -25.16 -1.60
CA THR A 557 13.49 -25.27 -3.02
C THR A 557 12.48 -26.38 -3.20
N CYS A 558 11.41 -26.10 -3.95
CA CYS A 558 10.39 -27.06 -4.35
C CYS A 558 10.32 -27.17 -5.87
N ASN A 559 10.65 -28.35 -6.39
CA ASN A 559 10.54 -28.66 -7.81
C ASN A 559 9.16 -29.24 -8.12
N THR A 560 8.48 -28.69 -9.11
CA THR A 560 7.13 -29.13 -9.53
C THR A 560 7.12 -29.43 -11.03
N PRO A 561 6.80 -30.68 -11.44
CA PRO A 561 6.49 -30.94 -12.83
C PRO A 561 5.13 -30.34 -13.18
N ILE A 562 5.07 -29.55 -14.26
CA ILE A 562 3.87 -28.87 -14.74
C ILE A 562 3.70 -29.20 -16.22
N SER A 563 2.49 -29.56 -16.63
CA SER A 563 2.17 -29.79 -18.03
C SER A 563 0.87 -29.10 -18.41
N THR A 564 0.76 -28.71 -19.67
CA THR A 564 -0.49 -28.21 -20.22
C THR A 564 -1.43 -29.37 -20.57
N ASN A 565 -2.70 -29.06 -20.82
CA ASN A 565 -3.55 -29.99 -21.58
C ASN A 565 -3.02 -30.17 -23.00
N ALA A 566 -3.47 -31.22 -23.69
CA ALA A 566 -3.16 -31.44 -25.10
C ALA A 566 -3.92 -30.46 -26.00
N PHE A 567 -3.17 -29.78 -26.87
CA PHE A 567 -3.66 -28.86 -27.90
C PHE A 567 -3.66 -29.53 -29.28
N SER A 568 -4.37 -28.93 -30.25
CA SER A 568 -4.30 -29.39 -31.65
C SER A 568 -2.88 -29.24 -32.22
N ASN A 569 -2.57 -29.99 -33.28
CA ASN A 569 -1.32 -29.83 -34.04
C ASN A 569 -1.07 -28.38 -34.50
N THR A 570 -2.15 -27.63 -34.77
CA THR A 570 -2.13 -26.24 -35.23
C THR A 570 -1.88 -25.20 -34.14
N ALA A 571 -1.95 -25.54 -32.86
CA ALA A 571 -1.70 -24.59 -31.78
C ALA A 571 -0.27 -24.06 -31.82
N THR A 572 -0.09 -22.78 -31.48
CA THR A 572 1.25 -22.15 -31.47
C THR A 572 2.00 -22.49 -30.18
N TYR A 573 3.32 -22.33 -30.18
CA TYR A 573 4.10 -22.45 -28.95
C TYR A 573 3.66 -21.40 -27.92
N GLU A 574 3.53 -20.13 -28.32
CA GLU A 574 3.01 -19.04 -27.48
C GLU A 574 1.68 -19.37 -26.81
N GLU A 575 0.70 -19.92 -27.53
CA GLU A 575 -0.60 -20.31 -26.96
C GLU A 575 -0.43 -21.35 -25.84
N MET A 576 0.39 -22.39 -26.07
CA MET A 576 0.67 -23.40 -25.07
C MET A 576 1.50 -22.83 -23.91
N TYR A 577 2.46 -21.94 -24.19
CA TYR A 577 3.32 -21.31 -23.19
C TYR A 577 2.54 -20.39 -22.25
N GLN A 578 1.56 -19.65 -22.78
CA GLN A 578 0.61 -18.87 -21.97
C GLN A 578 -0.19 -19.79 -21.04
N ASN A 579 -0.68 -20.92 -21.54
CA ASN A 579 -1.39 -21.89 -20.71
C ASN A 579 -0.49 -22.48 -19.61
N LEU A 580 0.75 -22.82 -19.95
CA LEU A 580 1.74 -23.35 -19.00
C LEU A 580 2.07 -22.31 -17.92
N THR A 581 2.26 -21.04 -18.31
CA THR A 581 2.52 -19.93 -17.38
C THR A 581 1.35 -19.72 -16.43
N ALA A 582 0.10 -19.84 -16.92
CA ALA A 582 -1.09 -19.80 -16.07
C ALA A 582 -1.11 -20.93 -15.03
N GLU A 583 -0.66 -22.16 -15.37
CA GLU A 583 -0.49 -23.27 -14.41
C GLU A 583 0.52 -22.92 -13.31
N LEU A 584 1.65 -22.31 -13.66
CA LEU A 584 2.65 -21.86 -12.69
C LEU A 584 2.10 -20.74 -11.78
N ASN A 585 1.41 -19.76 -12.35
CA ASN A 585 0.79 -18.66 -11.58
C ASN A 585 -0.28 -19.17 -10.60
N GLU A 586 -1.04 -20.19 -10.99
CA GLU A 586 -2.03 -20.80 -10.10
C GLU A 586 -1.35 -21.57 -8.95
N LEU A 587 -0.30 -22.35 -9.24
CA LEU A 587 0.52 -22.98 -8.21
C LEU A 587 1.04 -21.95 -7.20
N LYS A 588 1.66 -20.87 -7.71
CA LYS A 588 2.17 -19.77 -6.87
C LYS A 588 1.06 -19.18 -6.00
N SER A 589 -0.12 -18.96 -6.58
CA SER A 589 -1.27 -18.37 -5.88
C SER A 589 -1.82 -19.30 -4.79
N GLU A 590 -2.00 -20.60 -5.05
CA GLU A 590 -2.47 -21.55 -4.04
C GLU A 590 -1.49 -21.71 -2.87
N ILE A 591 -0.18 -21.66 -3.16
CA ILE A 591 0.88 -21.74 -2.15
C ILE A 591 0.93 -20.47 -1.32
N TYR A 592 1.02 -19.31 -1.97
CA TYR A 592 1.03 -18.02 -1.29
C TYR A 592 -0.19 -17.90 -0.36
N THR A 593 -1.39 -18.16 -0.86
CA THR A 593 -2.61 -18.08 -0.06
C THR A 593 -2.77 -19.19 0.99
N MET A 594 -1.93 -20.24 0.96
CA MET A 594 -1.90 -21.23 2.03
C MET A 594 -1.47 -20.58 3.35
N ARG A 595 -0.37 -19.82 3.27
CA ARG A 595 0.37 -19.20 4.37
C ARG A 595 1.13 -17.98 3.82
N PRO A 596 0.45 -16.84 3.60
CA PRO A 596 1.04 -15.68 2.94
C PRO A 596 2.37 -15.23 3.57
N SER A 597 2.42 -15.26 4.90
CA SER A 597 3.60 -14.81 5.65
C SER A 597 4.81 -15.73 5.53
N PHE A 598 4.58 -17.02 5.30
CA PHE A 598 5.64 -17.99 5.13
C PHE A 598 6.16 -17.99 3.69
N TYR A 599 5.26 -17.92 2.70
CA TYR A 599 5.60 -17.89 1.27
C TYR A 599 5.74 -16.48 0.70
N LYS A 600 6.08 -15.51 1.55
CA LYS A 600 6.16 -14.10 1.18
C LYS A 600 7.25 -13.76 0.17
N LYS A 601 8.28 -14.60 0.06
CA LYS A 601 9.39 -14.48 -0.92
C LYS A 601 9.30 -15.53 -2.03
N LEU A 602 8.11 -16.09 -2.27
CA LEU A 602 7.91 -17.14 -3.25
C LEU A 602 8.24 -16.66 -4.66
N ASP A 603 9.37 -17.13 -5.17
CA ASP A 603 9.80 -16.97 -6.55
C ASP A 603 9.81 -18.33 -7.25
N CYS A 604 9.16 -18.42 -8.40
CA CYS A 604 9.07 -19.66 -9.16
C CYS A 604 9.31 -19.39 -10.63
N ASN A 605 10.18 -20.21 -11.24
CA ASN A 605 10.53 -20.12 -12.65
C ASN A 605 10.54 -21.51 -13.29
N PHE A 606 10.41 -21.58 -14.62
CA PHE A 606 10.62 -22.81 -15.37
C PHE A 606 12.12 -23.05 -15.58
N ASN A 607 12.60 -24.25 -15.23
CA ASN A 607 13.99 -24.66 -15.46
C ASN A 607 14.19 -25.19 -16.89
N SER A 608 13.19 -25.88 -17.41
CA SER A 608 13.16 -26.42 -18.77
C SER A 608 11.72 -26.52 -19.25
N ILE A 609 11.51 -26.39 -20.56
CA ILE A 609 10.22 -26.55 -21.21
C ILE A 609 10.43 -27.39 -22.46
N GLU A 610 9.64 -28.45 -22.60
CA GLU A 610 9.69 -29.39 -23.71
C GLU A 610 8.32 -29.47 -24.39
N THR A 611 8.31 -29.59 -25.71
CA THR A 611 7.10 -29.88 -26.48
C THR A 611 7.00 -31.37 -26.76
N ILE A 612 5.91 -31.99 -26.30
CA ILE A 612 5.64 -33.40 -26.51
C ILE A 612 4.56 -33.56 -27.57
N ASN A 613 4.87 -34.34 -28.62
CA ASN A 613 3.92 -34.68 -29.67
C ASN A 613 3.27 -36.03 -29.36
N LEU A 614 1.94 -36.08 -29.40
CA LEU A 614 1.14 -37.27 -29.19
C LEU A 614 0.93 -38.02 -30.52
N PRO A 615 0.75 -39.36 -30.49
CA PRO A 615 0.52 -40.15 -31.70
C PRO A 615 -0.73 -39.75 -32.49
N ASP A 616 -1.71 -39.12 -31.85
CA ASP A 616 -2.94 -38.61 -32.47
C ASP A 616 -2.78 -37.22 -33.12
N GLY A 617 -1.54 -36.72 -33.21
CA GLY A 617 -1.18 -35.43 -33.78
C GLY A 617 -1.32 -34.25 -32.83
N ARG A 618 -1.90 -34.42 -31.64
CA ARG A 618 -1.95 -33.34 -30.63
C ARG A 618 -0.57 -33.09 -30.03
N LYS A 619 -0.39 -31.96 -29.37
CA LYS A 619 0.86 -31.62 -28.67
C LYS A 619 0.59 -30.89 -27.36
N TYR A 620 1.52 -30.98 -26.42
CA TYR A 620 1.44 -30.26 -25.14
C TYR A 620 2.84 -29.83 -24.68
N LEU A 621 2.90 -28.85 -23.78
CA LEU A 621 4.15 -28.49 -23.12
C LEU A 621 4.25 -29.19 -21.78
N THR A 622 5.46 -29.65 -21.45
CA THR A 622 5.83 -30.11 -20.12
C THR A 622 7.04 -29.33 -19.64
N ALA A 623 7.08 -29.01 -18.35
CA ALA A 623 8.14 -28.23 -17.75
C ALA A 623 8.40 -28.68 -16.32
N ASN A 624 9.65 -28.53 -15.88
CA ASN A 624 9.98 -28.59 -14.46
C ASN A 624 10.12 -27.16 -13.96
N SER A 625 9.28 -26.76 -13.01
CA SER A 625 9.45 -25.48 -12.31
C SER A 625 10.22 -25.68 -11.02
N SER A 626 10.93 -24.63 -10.61
CA SER A 626 11.59 -24.52 -9.31
C SER A 626 11.06 -23.30 -8.58
N CYS A 627 10.58 -23.52 -7.35
CA CYS A 627 10.12 -22.47 -6.44
C CYS A 627 11.06 -22.33 -5.25
N ASN A 628 11.56 -21.12 -4.99
CA ASN A 628 12.39 -20.76 -3.83
C ASN A 628 11.63 -19.78 -2.93
N PHE A 629 11.81 -19.85 -1.61
CA PHE A 629 11.12 -18.98 -0.64
C PHE A 629 11.78 -18.99 0.74
#